data_AF-A0A8T5RX91-F1
#
_entry.id   AF-A0A8T5RX91-F1
#
_cell.length_a   1.000
_cell.length_b   1.000
_cell.length_c   1.000
_cell.angle_alpha   90.00
_cell.angle_beta   90.00
_cell.angle_gamma   90.00
#
_symmetry.space_group_name_H-M   'P 1'
#
loop_
_entity.id
_entity.type
_entity.pdbx_description
1 polymer ?
#
loop_
_entity_poly.entity_id
_entity_poly.type
_entity_poly.pdbx_seq_one_letter_code
_entity_poly.pdbx_strand_id
1 'polypeptide(L)'
;FGGHHDIVQDMIVGHLHIQLAQSAAMVMLVAFRTSKMKGKIYMYVLMLTPIGVITLSYGAWVLNHYIIWVGAGILILGTLTMSIVGLKNIIKDKLGERYESASRGEKLRALFSEPVKMSYYYLLMIAQLLVMPQIYVGLMTDEYYRLHSMVVLEYNFNVAHWHQLAVMISVALMVHAIDFFQVKGRLKKILGWTFFIGFNLTFPFAMMHMVRPLELQTFEGFRTIVFVGVWVLLAGFVIGLYALGKNLKIPAPVIHGGPASKPQILVEKTV
;
A
#
# COMPACT_ATOMS: atom_id res chain seq x y z
N PHE A 1 -21.54 10.10 6.35
CA PHE A 1 -22.59 9.55 7.24
C PHE A 1 -23.82 10.44 7.11
N GLY A 2 -24.73 10.08 6.21
CA GLY A 2 -25.90 10.88 5.79
C GLY A 2 -27.20 10.20 6.26
N GLY A 3 -28.27 10.98 6.46
CA GLY A 3 -29.49 10.62 7.21
C GLY A 3 -30.38 9.49 6.68
N HIS A 4 -29.85 8.54 5.91
CA HIS A 4 -30.54 7.32 5.47
C HIS A 4 -30.15 6.08 6.27
N HIS A 5 -29.11 6.16 7.09
CA HIS A 5 -28.63 5.06 7.91
C HIS A 5 -29.02 5.26 9.38
N ASP A 6 -29.40 4.19 10.05
CA ASP A 6 -29.47 4.20 11.51
C ASP A 6 -28.06 4.16 12.12
N ILE A 7 -27.96 4.41 13.43
CA ILE A 7 -26.66 4.43 14.13
C ILE A 7 -25.90 3.10 14.00
N VAL A 8 -26.62 1.97 13.90
CA VAL A 8 -26.00 0.64 13.79
C VAL A 8 -25.36 0.49 12.41
N GLN A 9 -26.04 0.90 11.34
CA GLN A 9 -25.51 0.88 9.98
C GLN A 9 -24.28 1.78 9.85
N ASP A 10 -24.33 3.01 10.41
CA ASP A 10 -23.18 3.91 10.40
C ASP A 10 -22.00 3.33 11.20
N MET A 11 -22.27 2.66 12.33
CA MET A 11 -21.24 1.94 13.08
C MET A 11 -20.63 0.79 12.27
N ILE A 12 -21.43 -0.03 11.56
CA ILE A 12 -20.93 -1.12 10.72
C ILE A 12 -20.05 -0.58 9.59
N VAL A 13 -20.54 0.44 8.88
CA VAL A 13 -19.85 1.08 7.75
C VAL A 13 -18.53 1.71 8.23
N GLY A 14 -18.52 2.40 9.37
CA GLY A 14 -17.31 2.93 10.00
C GLY A 14 -16.31 1.83 10.42
N HIS A 15 -16.80 0.72 10.98
CA HIS A 15 -15.94 -0.41 11.37
C HIS A 15 -15.33 -1.13 10.17
N LEU A 16 -16.05 -1.29 9.06
CA LEU A 16 -15.50 -1.89 7.84
C LEU A 16 -14.38 -1.03 7.25
N HIS A 17 -14.54 0.30 7.26
CA HIS A 17 -13.49 1.21 6.80
C HIS A 17 -12.23 1.12 7.68
N ILE A 18 -12.38 1.11 9.01
CA ILE A 18 -11.23 1.03 9.90
C ILE A 18 -10.50 -0.32 9.82
N GLN A 19 -11.22 -1.43 9.63
CA GLN A 19 -10.63 -2.75 9.41
C GLN A 19 -9.70 -2.76 8.19
N LEU A 20 -10.09 -2.06 7.12
CA LEU A 20 -9.27 -1.95 5.92
C LEU A 20 -8.01 -1.09 6.16
N ALA A 21 -8.13 0.03 6.87
CA ALA A 21 -6.99 0.85 7.26
C ALA A 21 -6.01 0.10 8.19
N GLN A 22 -6.52 -0.68 9.15
CA GLN A 22 -5.70 -1.55 10.00
C GLN A 22 -5.02 -2.66 9.19
N SER A 23 -5.69 -3.20 8.17
CA SER A 23 -5.08 -4.16 7.24
C SER A 23 -3.92 -3.56 6.46
N ALA A 24 -4.03 -2.31 6.02
CA ALA A 24 -2.90 -1.59 5.44
C ALA A 24 -1.74 -1.40 6.43
N ALA A 25 -2.03 -1.13 7.70
CA ALA A 25 -1.01 -1.08 8.75
C ALA A 25 -0.31 -2.43 8.96
N MET A 26 -1.03 -3.56 8.85
CA MET A 26 -0.40 -4.89 8.86
C MET A 26 0.55 -5.10 7.67
N VAL A 27 0.17 -4.68 6.46
CA VAL A 27 1.06 -4.71 5.29
C VAL A 27 2.30 -3.84 5.52
N MET A 28 2.16 -2.68 6.14
CA MET A 28 3.29 -1.82 6.53
C MET A 28 4.26 -2.54 7.48
N LEU A 29 3.76 -3.32 8.45
CA LEU A 29 4.61 -4.12 9.35
C LEU A 29 5.41 -5.19 8.59
N VAL A 30 4.76 -5.87 7.62
CA VAL A 30 5.44 -6.81 6.72
C VAL A 30 6.54 -6.08 5.92
N ALA A 31 6.27 -4.87 5.46
CA ALA A 31 7.22 -4.05 4.71
C ALA A 31 8.44 -3.63 5.53
N PHE A 32 8.31 -3.39 6.85
CA PHE A 32 9.48 -3.12 7.70
C PHE A 32 10.50 -4.25 7.65
N ARG A 33 10.03 -5.50 7.73
CA ARG A 33 10.89 -6.68 7.68
C ARG A 33 11.64 -6.79 6.36
N THR A 34 11.02 -6.43 5.23
CA THR A 34 11.64 -6.56 3.91
C THR A 34 12.46 -5.35 3.48
N SER A 35 12.18 -4.16 4.01
CA SER A 35 12.83 -2.92 3.61
C SER A 35 14.31 -2.85 4.00
N LYS A 36 14.78 -3.73 4.89
CA LYS A 36 16.13 -3.71 5.47
C LYS A 36 16.49 -2.34 6.08
N MET A 37 15.50 -1.59 6.56
CA MET A 37 15.73 -0.30 7.21
C MET A 37 16.51 -0.49 8.51
N LYS A 38 17.48 0.39 8.80
CA LYS A 38 18.38 0.30 9.96
C LYS A 38 18.59 1.67 10.60
N GLY A 39 19.09 1.68 11.84
CA GLY A 39 19.51 2.89 12.55
C GLY A 39 18.38 3.63 13.28
N LYS A 40 18.64 4.88 13.67
CA LYS A 40 17.70 5.67 14.50
C LYS A 40 16.37 5.94 13.82
N ILE A 41 16.37 6.21 12.50
CA ILE A 41 15.14 6.44 11.72
C ILE A 41 14.24 5.20 11.77
N TYR A 42 14.81 4.00 11.66
CA TYR A 42 14.05 2.75 11.81
C TYR A 42 13.35 2.69 13.16
N MET A 43 14.08 2.97 14.23
CA MET A 43 13.56 2.94 15.59
C MET A 43 12.42 3.95 15.80
N TYR A 44 12.60 5.20 15.34
CA TYR A 44 11.55 6.22 15.44
C TYR A 44 10.29 5.81 14.68
N VAL A 45 10.44 5.40 13.43
CA VAL A 45 9.30 5.00 12.60
C VAL A 45 8.59 3.77 13.19
N LEU A 46 9.35 2.79 13.70
CA LEU A 46 8.78 1.61 14.34
C LEU A 46 8.01 1.97 15.61
N MET A 47 8.51 2.88 16.45
CA MET A 47 7.82 3.35 17.65
C MET A 47 6.57 4.19 17.34
N LEU A 48 6.62 5.01 16.30
CA LEU A 48 5.48 5.82 15.87
C LEU A 48 4.34 4.97 15.27
N THR A 49 4.65 3.78 14.73
CA THR A 49 3.65 2.94 14.06
C THR A 49 2.53 2.49 15.02
N PRO A 50 2.80 1.88 16.20
CA PRO A 50 1.76 1.59 17.18
C PRO A 50 0.96 2.82 17.63
N ILE A 51 1.61 3.96 17.80
CA ILE A 51 0.94 5.22 18.18
C ILE A 51 -0.07 5.63 17.10
N GLY A 52 0.33 5.54 15.83
CA GLY A 52 -0.55 5.80 14.69
C GLY A 52 -1.73 4.83 14.65
N VAL A 53 -1.49 3.52 14.83
CA VAL A 53 -2.54 2.49 14.85
C VAL A 53 -3.52 2.70 16.00
N ILE A 54 -3.03 3.00 17.21
CA ILE A 54 -3.86 3.25 18.39
C ILE A 54 -4.71 4.50 18.19
N THR A 55 -4.10 5.60 17.73
CA THR A 55 -4.80 6.85 17.45
C THR A 55 -5.91 6.65 16.41
N LEU A 56 -5.59 5.96 15.31
CA LEU A 56 -6.53 5.64 14.24
C LEU A 56 -7.70 4.78 14.75
N SER A 57 -7.41 3.75 15.56
CA SER A 57 -8.42 2.86 16.13
C SER A 57 -9.32 3.59 17.13
N TYR A 58 -8.74 4.44 17.99
CA TYR A 58 -9.49 5.25 18.94
C TYR A 58 -10.40 6.25 18.22
N GLY A 59 -9.89 6.94 17.19
CA GLY A 59 -10.68 7.86 16.38
C GLY A 59 -11.91 7.21 15.75
N ALA A 60 -11.77 5.97 15.26
CA ALA A 60 -12.89 5.20 14.74
C ALA A 60 -13.90 4.81 15.82
N TRP A 61 -13.44 4.40 17.00
CA TRP A 61 -14.31 4.04 18.11
C TRP A 61 -15.22 5.21 18.55
N VAL A 62 -14.66 6.42 18.63
CA VAL A 62 -15.41 7.63 19.00
C VAL A 62 -16.05 8.35 17.81
N LEU A 63 -16.02 7.74 16.61
CA LEU A 63 -16.55 8.28 15.35
C LEU A 63 -16.00 9.69 14.99
N ASN A 64 -14.76 9.99 15.38
CA ASN A 64 -14.12 11.29 15.13
C ASN A 64 -13.06 11.19 14.02
N HIS A 65 -13.41 11.71 12.84
CA HIS A 65 -12.54 11.66 11.67
C HIS A 65 -11.25 12.49 11.79
N TYR A 66 -11.25 13.58 12.56
CA TYR A 66 -10.04 14.37 12.77
C TYR A 66 -8.97 13.54 13.51
N ILE A 67 -9.37 12.75 14.51
CA ILE A 67 -8.45 11.84 15.22
C ILE A 67 -7.93 10.76 14.26
N ILE A 68 -8.80 10.21 13.40
CA ILE A 68 -8.40 9.24 12.38
C ILE A 68 -7.33 9.84 11.46
N TRP A 69 -7.48 11.09 11.02
CA TRP A 69 -6.49 11.77 10.17
C TRP A 69 -5.15 11.96 10.86
N VAL A 70 -5.14 12.30 12.15
CA VAL A 70 -3.89 12.38 12.94
C VAL A 70 -3.19 11.04 12.97
N GLY A 71 -3.92 9.96 13.28
CA GLY A 71 -3.37 8.60 13.29
C GLY A 71 -2.85 8.17 11.92
N ALA A 72 -3.62 8.42 10.85
CA ALA A 72 -3.21 8.15 9.48
C ALA A 72 -1.98 8.96 9.07
N GLY A 73 -1.88 10.24 9.45
CA GLY A 73 -0.72 11.09 9.18
C GLY A 73 0.58 10.51 9.75
N ILE A 74 0.53 9.99 10.98
CA ILE A 74 1.68 9.31 11.61
C ILE A 74 2.09 8.07 10.80
N LEU A 75 1.13 7.25 10.36
CA LEU A 75 1.38 6.04 9.57
C LEU A 75 1.90 6.36 8.16
N ILE A 76 1.41 7.44 7.54
CA ILE A 76 1.86 7.93 6.23
C ILE A 76 3.35 8.25 6.29
N LEU A 77 3.81 9.00 7.30
CA LEU A 77 5.23 9.35 7.46
C LEU A 77 6.12 8.10 7.57
N GLY A 78 5.67 7.10 8.33
CA GLY A 78 6.39 5.84 8.46
C GLY A 78 6.45 5.05 7.16
N THR A 79 5.31 4.94 6.45
CA THR A 79 5.21 4.22 5.18
C THR A 79 6.03 4.89 4.09
N LEU A 80 5.98 6.22 4.00
CA LEU A 80 6.75 6.99 3.04
C LEU A 80 8.26 6.80 3.27
N THR A 81 8.70 6.94 4.52
CA THR A 81 10.11 6.73 4.89
C THR A 81 10.59 5.33 4.52
N MET A 82 9.81 4.31 4.89
CA MET A 82 10.12 2.91 4.60
C MET A 82 10.15 2.62 3.10
N SER A 83 9.19 3.15 2.33
CA SER A 83 9.12 2.96 0.88
C SER A 83 10.33 3.56 0.16
N ILE A 84 10.74 4.77 0.54
CA ILE A 84 11.93 5.45 0.00
C ILE A 84 13.20 4.66 0.34
N VAL A 85 13.35 4.18 1.58
CA VAL A 85 14.49 3.35 1.98
C VAL A 85 14.50 2.02 1.21
N GLY A 86 13.35 1.38 1.03
CA GLY A 86 13.22 0.15 0.25
C GLY A 86 13.66 0.34 -1.21
N LEU A 87 13.19 1.40 -1.87
CA LEU A 87 13.60 1.76 -3.24
C LEU A 87 15.11 2.04 -3.32
N LYS A 88 15.65 2.80 -2.37
CA LYS A 88 17.10 3.09 -2.29
C LYS A 88 17.92 1.80 -2.11
N ASN A 89 17.43 0.86 -1.30
CA ASN A 89 18.11 -0.40 -1.06
C ASN A 89 18.13 -1.31 -2.29
N ILE A 90 17.13 -1.25 -3.17
CA ILE A 90 17.19 -1.95 -4.48
C ILE A 90 18.38 -1.45 -5.30
N ILE A 91 18.55 -0.12 -5.38
CA ILE A 91 19.63 0.51 -6.14
C ILE A 91 20.99 0.14 -5.54
N LYS A 92 21.12 0.22 -4.21
CA LYS A 92 22.34 -0.16 -3.48
C LYS A 92 22.69 -1.63 -3.64
N ASP A 93 21.72 -2.52 -3.49
CA ASP A 93 21.92 -3.97 -3.65
C ASP A 93 22.42 -4.30 -5.07
N LYS A 94 22.02 -3.51 -6.09
CA LYS A 94 22.43 -3.72 -7.48
C LYS A 94 23.79 -3.09 -7.84
N LEU A 95 24.09 -1.91 -7.32
CA LEU A 95 25.31 -1.15 -7.67
C LEU A 95 26.49 -1.42 -6.73
N GLY A 96 26.24 -1.90 -5.51
CA GLY A 96 27.29 -2.18 -4.53
C GLY A 96 28.15 -0.95 -4.24
N GLU A 97 29.47 -1.12 -4.28
CA GLU A 97 30.46 -0.06 -4.05
C GLU A 97 30.36 1.10 -5.06
N ARG A 98 29.84 0.82 -6.27
CA ARG A 98 29.64 1.84 -7.30
C ARG A 98 28.46 2.77 -7.02
N TYR A 99 27.68 2.56 -5.97
CA TYR A 99 26.50 3.36 -5.69
C TYR A 99 26.80 4.87 -5.56
N GLU A 100 27.89 5.24 -4.88
CA GLU A 100 28.24 6.65 -4.67
C GLU A 100 28.76 7.32 -5.95
N SER A 101 29.51 6.60 -6.77
CA SER A 101 30.07 7.10 -8.04
C SER A 101 29.13 6.96 -9.25
N ALA A 102 28.04 6.20 -9.13
CA ALA A 102 27.10 5.97 -10.22
C ALA A 102 26.31 7.24 -10.60
N SER A 103 26.15 7.43 -11.90
CA SER A 103 25.31 8.48 -12.49
C SER A 103 23.83 8.29 -12.15
N ARG A 104 23.03 9.35 -12.31
CA ARG A 104 21.57 9.29 -12.12
C ARG A 104 20.91 8.24 -13.03
N GLY A 105 21.38 8.10 -14.27
CA GLY A 105 20.88 7.09 -15.21
C GLY A 105 21.17 5.66 -14.78
N GLU A 106 22.37 5.40 -14.24
CA GLU A 106 22.72 4.08 -13.70
C GLU A 106 21.90 3.71 -12.47
N LYS A 107 21.64 4.68 -11.58
CA LYS A 107 20.75 4.49 -10.42
C LYS A 107 19.32 4.18 -10.85
N LEU A 108 18.81 4.87 -11.87
CA LEU A 108 17.48 4.61 -12.43
C LEU A 108 17.39 3.22 -13.07
N ARG A 109 18.40 2.83 -13.86
CA ARG A 109 18.46 1.49 -14.46
C ARG A 109 18.57 0.39 -13.41
N ALA A 110 19.30 0.65 -12.32
CA ALA A 110 19.42 -0.25 -11.19
C ALA A 110 18.07 -0.43 -10.46
N LEU A 111 17.29 0.64 -10.29
CA LEU A 111 15.95 0.57 -9.69
C LEU A 111 15.02 -0.36 -10.48
N PHE A 112 15.04 -0.28 -11.81
CA PHE A 112 14.22 -1.12 -12.69
C PHE A 112 14.74 -2.57 -12.87
N SER A 113 15.87 -2.92 -12.25
CA SER A 113 16.44 -4.27 -12.38
C SER A 113 15.67 -5.34 -11.59
N GLU A 114 14.99 -4.95 -10.51
CA GLU A 114 14.16 -5.79 -9.65
C GLU A 114 12.69 -5.31 -9.66
N PRO A 115 11.93 -5.55 -10.74
CA PRO A 115 10.62 -4.94 -10.94
C PRO A 115 9.58 -5.33 -9.89
N VAL A 116 9.68 -6.53 -9.28
CA VAL A 116 8.78 -6.96 -8.18
C VAL A 116 9.00 -6.11 -6.93
N LYS A 117 10.24 -6.02 -6.44
CA LYS A 117 10.56 -5.20 -5.25
C LYS A 117 10.29 -3.72 -5.50
N MET A 118 10.62 -3.25 -6.71
CA MET A 118 10.35 -1.88 -7.13
C MET A 118 8.84 -1.60 -7.09
N SER A 119 8.03 -2.49 -7.68
CA SER A 119 6.56 -2.39 -7.66
C SER A 119 6.01 -2.33 -6.24
N TYR A 120 6.52 -3.17 -5.34
CA TYR A 120 6.07 -3.21 -3.95
C TYR A 120 6.30 -1.87 -3.24
N TYR A 121 7.54 -1.37 -3.20
CA TYR A 121 7.82 -0.12 -2.51
C TYR A 121 7.26 1.10 -3.23
N TYR A 122 7.23 1.10 -4.57
CA TYR A 122 6.60 2.17 -5.34
C TYR A 122 5.09 2.24 -5.06
N LEU A 123 4.41 1.09 -4.99
CA LEU A 123 2.98 1.04 -4.65
C LEU A 123 2.73 1.63 -3.26
N LEU A 124 3.54 1.27 -2.27
CA LEU A 124 3.43 1.82 -0.91
C LEU A 124 3.68 3.33 -0.87
N MET A 125 4.56 3.84 -1.72
CA MET A 125 4.84 5.27 -1.86
C MET A 125 3.69 6.02 -2.55
N ILE A 126 3.27 5.57 -3.74
CA ILE A 126 2.21 6.23 -4.52
C ILE A 126 0.87 6.18 -3.78
N ALA A 127 0.61 5.15 -2.97
CA ALA A 127 -0.56 5.07 -2.11
C ALA A 127 -0.70 6.29 -1.20
N GLN A 128 0.41 6.77 -0.63
CA GLN A 128 0.36 7.93 0.25
C GLN A 128 0.05 9.22 -0.51
N LEU A 129 0.48 9.33 -1.76
CA LEU A 129 0.14 10.47 -2.62
C LEU A 129 -1.33 10.44 -3.03
N LEU A 130 -1.87 9.25 -3.31
CA LEU A 130 -3.28 9.05 -3.66
C LEU A 130 -4.24 9.26 -2.48
N VAL A 131 -3.75 9.29 -1.24
CA VAL A 131 -4.57 9.63 -0.05
C VAL A 131 -4.87 11.14 0.01
N MET A 132 -4.02 12.01 -0.54
CA MET A 132 -4.20 13.46 -0.42
C MET A 132 -5.54 13.97 -1.00
N PRO A 133 -5.96 13.59 -2.23
CA PRO A 133 -7.28 13.97 -2.73
C PRO A 133 -8.43 13.40 -1.90
N GLN A 134 -8.22 12.26 -1.23
CA GLN A 134 -9.25 11.64 -0.39
C GLN A 134 -9.46 12.42 0.91
N ILE A 135 -8.37 12.91 1.52
CA ILE A 135 -8.46 13.82 2.67
C ILE A 135 -9.20 15.10 2.27
N TYR A 136 -8.90 15.65 1.09
CA TYR A 136 -9.60 16.83 0.57
C TYR A 136 -11.11 16.59 0.41
N VAL A 137 -11.52 15.47 -0.19
CA VAL A 137 -12.93 15.10 -0.30
C VAL A 137 -13.58 14.98 1.08
N GLY A 138 -12.91 14.34 2.04
CA GLY A 138 -13.39 14.19 3.41
C GLY A 138 -13.57 15.54 4.13
N LEU A 139 -12.63 16.48 3.96
CA LEU A 139 -12.71 17.82 4.56
C LEU A 139 -13.83 18.67 3.94
N MET A 140 -14.05 18.55 2.64
CA MET A 140 -15.03 19.34 1.89
C MET A 140 -16.38 18.62 1.74
N THR A 141 -16.60 17.51 2.45
CA THR A 141 -17.78 16.66 2.25
C THR A 141 -19.07 17.45 2.46
N ASP A 142 -19.19 18.15 3.59
CA ASP A 142 -20.39 18.90 3.95
C ASP A 142 -20.56 20.19 3.15
N GLU A 143 -19.46 20.86 2.82
CA GLU A 143 -19.47 22.17 2.17
C GLU A 143 -19.63 22.10 0.65
N TYR A 144 -19.14 21.03 0.02
CA TYR A 144 -19.05 20.92 -1.43
C TYR A 144 -19.68 19.65 -1.98
N TYR A 145 -19.32 18.47 -1.46
CA TYR A 145 -19.71 17.20 -2.08
C TYR A 145 -21.16 16.78 -1.76
N ARG A 146 -21.73 17.22 -0.63
CA ARG A 146 -23.14 16.99 -0.26
C ARG A 146 -24.14 17.94 -0.89
N LEU A 147 -23.68 18.88 -1.73
CA LEU A 147 -24.56 19.70 -2.54
C LEU A 147 -25.35 18.83 -3.53
N HIS A 148 -26.58 19.23 -3.86
CA HIS A 148 -27.44 18.45 -4.77
C HIS A 148 -26.78 18.18 -6.13
N SER A 149 -25.99 19.12 -6.65
CA SER A 149 -25.23 18.97 -7.89
C SER A 149 -24.06 17.97 -7.79
N MET A 150 -23.59 17.65 -6.58
CA MET A 150 -22.38 16.86 -6.32
C MET A 150 -22.64 15.50 -5.66
N VAL A 151 -23.86 15.25 -5.19
CA VAL A 151 -24.22 14.02 -4.46
C VAL A 151 -23.90 12.74 -5.22
N VAL A 152 -24.02 12.74 -6.56
CA VAL A 152 -23.64 11.59 -7.40
C VAL A 152 -22.13 11.35 -7.36
N LEU A 153 -21.32 12.42 -7.33
CA LEU A 153 -19.87 12.31 -7.23
C LEU A 153 -19.45 11.84 -5.83
N GLU A 154 -20.10 12.37 -4.78
CA GLU A 154 -19.91 11.93 -3.39
C GLU A 154 -20.19 10.44 -3.21
N TYR A 155 -21.34 9.96 -3.70
CA TYR A 155 -21.71 8.56 -3.64
C TYR A 155 -20.69 7.66 -4.37
N ASN A 156 -20.32 8.03 -5.60
CA ASN A 156 -19.34 7.28 -6.38
C ASN A 156 -17.98 7.23 -5.67
N PHE A 157 -17.53 8.35 -5.09
CA PHE A 157 -16.31 8.42 -4.31
C PHE A 157 -16.39 7.49 -3.10
N ASN A 158 -17.47 7.56 -2.31
CA ASN A 158 -17.66 6.79 -1.08
C ASN A 158 -17.60 5.28 -1.32
N VAL A 159 -18.13 4.78 -2.43
CA VAL A 159 -18.03 3.36 -2.80
C VAL A 159 -16.64 3.01 -3.34
N ALA A 160 -16.10 3.81 -4.25
CA ALA A 160 -14.93 3.42 -5.04
C ALA A 160 -13.60 3.51 -4.26
N HIS A 161 -13.43 4.47 -3.33
CA HIS A 161 -12.14 4.65 -2.65
C HIS A 161 -11.77 3.46 -1.74
N TRP A 162 -12.76 2.80 -1.13
CA TRP A 162 -12.53 1.60 -0.31
C TRP A 162 -12.07 0.41 -1.17
N HIS A 163 -12.71 0.23 -2.32
CA HIS A 163 -12.31 -0.79 -3.29
C HIS A 163 -10.89 -0.54 -3.78
N GLN A 164 -10.53 0.73 -4.04
CA GLN A 164 -9.17 1.09 -4.41
C GLN A 164 -8.18 0.65 -3.32
N LEU A 165 -8.41 0.98 -2.05
CA LEU A 165 -7.53 0.56 -0.95
C LEU A 165 -7.44 -0.98 -0.82
N ALA A 166 -8.56 -1.70 -0.94
CA ALA A 166 -8.58 -3.16 -0.87
C ALA A 166 -7.77 -3.82 -2.00
N VAL A 167 -7.89 -3.31 -3.22
CA VAL A 167 -7.11 -3.80 -4.37
C VAL A 167 -5.63 -3.43 -4.20
N MET A 168 -5.31 -2.25 -3.67
CA MET A 168 -3.93 -1.86 -3.35
C MET A 168 -3.27 -2.81 -2.34
N ILE A 169 -3.96 -3.14 -1.26
CA ILE A 169 -3.50 -4.12 -0.26
C ILE A 169 -3.28 -5.49 -0.94
N SER A 170 -4.22 -5.93 -1.76
CA SER A 170 -4.13 -7.21 -2.47
C SER A 170 -2.94 -7.26 -3.43
N VAL A 171 -2.71 -6.19 -4.19
CA VAL A 171 -1.54 -6.08 -5.09
C VAL A 171 -0.24 -6.06 -4.29
N ALA A 172 -0.17 -5.28 -3.20
CA ALA A 172 1.00 -5.23 -2.34
C ALA A 172 1.35 -6.62 -1.79
N LEU A 173 0.36 -7.34 -1.26
CA LEU A 173 0.53 -8.71 -0.76
C LEU A 173 0.94 -9.69 -1.86
N MET A 174 0.34 -9.62 -3.05
CA MET A 174 0.69 -10.50 -4.16
C MET A 174 2.12 -10.29 -4.65
N VAL A 175 2.52 -9.04 -4.86
CA VAL A 175 3.89 -8.69 -5.27
C VAL A 175 4.89 -9.09 -4.18
N HIS A 176 4.55 -8.89 -2.91
CA HIS A 176 5.35 -9.37 -1.79
C HIS A 176 5.47 -10.89 -1.78
N ALA A 177 4.36 -11.62 -1.97
CA ALA A 177 4.33 -13.08 -2.01
C ALA A 177 5.22 -13.63 -3.13
N ILE A 178 5.22 -13.00 -4.31
CA ILE A 178 6.09 -13.38 -5.44
C ILE A 178 7.58 -13.32 -5.05
N ASP A 179 8.00 -12.31 -4.28
CA ASP A 179 9.37 -12.23 -3.78
C ASP A 179 9.62 -13.23 -2.64
N PHE A 180 8.66 -13.38 -1.72
CA PHE A 180 8.74 -14.29 -0.58
C PHE A 180 8.89 -15.76 -0.99
N PHE A 181 8.06 -16.23 -1.94
CA PHE A 181 8.13 -17.58 -2.52
C PHE A 181 9.24 -17.73 -3.56
N GLN A 182 10.14 -16.73 -3.68
CA GLN A 182 11.33 -16.77 -4.51
C GLN A 182 11.06 -17.13 -5.98
N VAL A 183 9.98 -16.62 -6.57
CA VAL A 183 9.72 -16.81 -8.00
C VAL A 183 10.95 -16.31 -8.80
N LYS A 184 11.56 -17.16 -9.63
CA LYS A 184 12.82 -16.85 -10.32
C LYS A 184 12.65 -16.52 -11.80
N GLY A 185 13.69 -15.89 -12.35
CA GLY A 185 13.89 -15.75 -13.80
C GLY A 185 12.95 -14.76 -14.48
N ARG A 186 12.61 -15.04 -15.74
CA ARG A 186 11.79 -14.17 -16.59
C ARG A 186 10.37 -13.97 -16.04
N LEU A 187 9.79 -15.01 -15.44
CA LEU A 187 8.45 -14.96 -14.86
C LEU A 187 8.33 -13.91 -13.76
N LYS A 188 9.32 -13.84 -12.85
CA LYS A 188 9.40 -12.79 -11.82
C LYS A 188 9.37 -11.39 -12.45
N LYS A 189 10.14 -11.19 -13.51
CA LYS A 189 10.24 -9.90 -14.19
C LYS A 189 8.93 -9.50 -14.87
N ILE A 190 8.31 -10.43 -15.60
CA ILE A 190 7.01 -10.23 -16.25
C ILE A 190 5.98 -9.83 -15.19
N LEU A 191 5.85 -10.62 -14.11
CA LEU A 191 4.91 -10.33 -13.03
C LEU A 191 5.14 -8.95 -12.40
N GLY A 192 6.40 -8.60 -12.10
CA GLY A 192 6.73 -7.29 -11.57
C GLY A 192 6.26 -6.15 -12.48
N TRP A 193 6.51 -6.25 -13.79
CA TRP A 193 6.06 -5.24 -14.75
C TRP A 193 4.54 -5.24 -14.96
N THR A 194 3.90 -6.41 -14.99
CA THR A 194 2.44 -6.53 -15.09
C THR A 194 1.77 -5.81 -13.94
N PHE A 195 2.20 -6.05 -12.69
CA PHE A 195 1.66 -5.33 -11.54
C PHE A 195 1.98 -3.84 -11.60
N PHE A 196 3.22 -3.47 -11.91
CA PHE A 196 3.63 -2.06 -12.06
C PHE A 196 2.73 -1.28 -13.01
N ILE A 197 2.54 -1.81 -14.22
CA ILE A 197 1.71 -1.18 -15.25
C ILE A 197 0.26 -1.19 -14.82
N GLY A 198 -0.26 -2.33 -14.36
CA GLY A 198 -1.66 -2.49 -13.98
C GLY A 198 -2.07 -1.49 -12.89
N PHE A 199 -1.27 -1.34 -11.83
CA PHE A 199 -1.64 -0.41 -10.76
C PHE A 199 -1.45 1.06 -11.14
N ASN A 200 -0.48 1.41 -11.98
CA ASN A 200 -0.30 2.80 -12.45
C ASN A 200 -1.39 3.23 -13.43
N LEU A 201 -1.98 2.30 -14.18
CA LEU A 201 -3.18 2.56 -14.99
C LEU A 201 -4.45 2.57 -14.13
N THR A 202 -4.51 1.76 -13.08
CA THR A 202 -5.73 1.63 -12.26
C THR A 202 -5.87 2.75 -11.25
N PHE A 203 -4.93 2.90 -10.30
CA PHE A 203 -5.18 3.69 -9.09
C PHE A 203 -5.13 5.22 -9.31
N PRO A 204 -4.17 5.79 -10.05
CA PRO A 204 -4.19 7.22 -10.36
C PRO A 204 -5.41 7.62 -11.20
N PHE A 205 -5.81 6.80 -12.18
CA PHE A 205 -6.95 7.12 -13.04
C PHE A 205 -8.29 6.87 -12.35
N ALA A 206 -8.38 5.89 -11.44
CA ALA A 206 -9.53 5.74 -10.56
C ALA A 206 -9.67 6.97 -9.67
N MET A 207 -8.56 7.47 -9.10
CA MET A 207 -8.57 8.71 -8.33
C MET A 207 -9.05 9.89 -9.17
N MET A 208 -8.47 10.12 -10.36
CA MET A 208 -8.90 11.18 -11.26
C MET A 208 -10.37 11.06 -11.64
N HIS A 209 -10.87 9.84 -11.86
CA HIS A 209 -12.30 9.62 -12.10
C HIS A 209 -13.14 10.01 -10.88
N MET A 210 -12.74 9.62 -9.67
CA MET A 210 -13.49 9.87 -8.44
C MET A 210 -13.53 11.34 -8.02
N VAL A 211 -12.50 12.13 -8.35
CA VAL A 211 -12.41 13.57 -7.99
C VAL A 211 -12.57 14.51 -9.19
N ARG A 212 -13.10 14.01 -10.30
CA ARG A 212 -13.21 14.78 -11.55
C ARG A 212 -14.11 16.01 -11.37
N PRO A 213 -13.78 17.14 -12.01
CA PRO A 213 -14.71 18.25 -12.19
C PRO A 213 -15.99 17.81 -12.90
N LEU A 214 -17.10 18.53 -12.67
CA LEU A 214 -18.40 18.22 -13.26
C LEU A 214 -18.38 18.26 -14.80
N GLU A 215 -17.55 19.12 -15.38
CA GLU A 215 -17.37 19.26 -16.83
C GLU A 215 -16.86 17.97 -17.48
N LEU A 216 -16.19 17.10 -16.70
CA LEU A 216 -15.67 15.82 -17.15
C LEU A 216 -16.56 14.63 -16.71
N GLN A 217 -17.79 14.88 -16.27
CA GLN A 217 -18.66 13.81 -15.78
C GLN A 217 -18.91 12.70 -16.83
N THR A 218 -19.03 13.09 -18.10
CA THR A 218 -19.27 12.21 -19.25
C THR A 218 -17.98 11.73 -19.92
N PHE A 219 -16.80 12.17 -19.45
CA PHE A 219 -15.54 11.75 -20.03
C PHE A 219 -15.20 10.30 -19.65
N GLU A 220 -15.26 9.42 -20.64
CA GLU A 220 -15.08 7.99 -20.44
C GLU A 220 -13.61 7.52 -20.46
N GLY A 221 -12.67 8.41 -20.76
CA GLY A 221 -11.26 8.05 -20.87
C GLY A 221 -10.69 7.54 -19.56
N PHE A 222 -11.01 8.16 -18.42
CA PHE A 222 -10.55 7.69 -17.11
C PHE A 222 -11.07 6.28 -16.81
N ARG A 223 -12.37 6.03 -17.00
CA ARG A 223 -12.98 4.72 -16.75
C ARG A 223 -12.39 3.64 -17.67
N THR A 224 -12.14 3.98 -18.93
CA THR A 224 -11.53 3.08 -19.91
C THR A 224 -10.12 2.68 -19.48
N ILE A 225 -9.29 3.64 -19.06
CA ILE A 225 -7.92 3.38 -18.61
C ILE A 225 -7.93 2.54 -17.32
N VAL A 226 -8.82 2.83 -16.38
CA VAL A 226 -9.03 2.02 -15.18
C VAL A 226 -9.38 0.58 -15.55
N PHE A 227 -10.33 0.39 -16.47
CA PHE A 227 -10.76 -0.94 -16.91
C PHE A 227 -9.61 -1.74 -17.54
N VAL A 228 -8.81 -1.11 -18.41
CA VAL A 228 -7.60 -1.73 -18.96
C VAL A 228 -6.61 -2.10 -17.85
N GLY A 229 -6.37 -1.19 -16.91
CA GLY A 229 -5.51 -1.44 -15.75
C GLY A 229 -5.97 -2.61 -14.90
N VAL A 230 -7.28 -2.72 -14.64
CA VAL A 230 -7.88 -3.83 -13.88
C VAL A 230 -7.68 -5.17 -14.59
N TRP A 231 -7.85 -5.24 -15.92
CA TRP A 231 -7.57 -6.46 -16.67
C TRP A 231 -6.10 -6.86 -16.63
N VAL A 232 -5.18 -5.88 -16.71
CA VAL A 232 -3.74 -6.12 -16.53
C VAL A 232 -3.45 -6.66 -15.13
N LEU A 233 -4.05 -6.08 -14.08
CA LEU A 233 -3.92 -6.57 -12.71
C LEU A 233 -4.48 -8.00 -12.57
N LEU A 234 -5.66 -8.28 -13.12
CA LEU A 234 -6.28 -9.60 -13.06
C LEU A 234 -5.40 -10.67 -13.74
N ALA A 235 -4.84 -10.36 -14.92
CA ALA A 235 -3.85 -11.23 -15.57
C ALA A 235 -2.63 -11.45 -14.66
N GLY A 236 -2.14 -10.38 -14.00
CA GLY A 236 -1.08 -10.45 -13.00
C GLY A 236 -1.41 -11.38 -11.83
N PHE A 237 -2.64 -11.31 -11.29
CA PHE A 237 -3.10 -12.19 -10.23
C PHE A 237 -3.18 -13.65 -10.67
N VAL A 238 -3.76 -13.94 -11.84
CA VAL A 238 -3.87 -15.30 -12.38
C VAL A 238 -2.48 -15.92 -12.58
N ILE A 239 -1.59 -15.20 -13.27
CA ILE A 239 -0.21 -15.66 -13.52
C ILE A 239 0.57 -15.75 -12.20
N GLY A 240 0.32 -14.83 -11.27
CA GLY A 240 0.93 -14.79 -9.95
C GLY A 240 0.57 -16.03 -9.13
N LEU A 241 -0.72 -16.34 -9.01
CA LEU A 241 -1.22 -17.55 -8.33
C LEU A 241 -0.64 -18.82 -8.94
N TYR A 242 -0.59 -18.92 -10.27
CA TYR A 242 0.08 -20.02 -10.95
C TYR A 242 1.58 -20.12 -10.58
N ALA A 243 2.29 -18.99 -10.59
CA ALA A 243 3.71 -18.94 -10.24
C ALA A 243 3.94 -19.35 -8.78
N LEU A 244 3.10 -18.91 -7.85
CA LEU A 244 3.14 -19.30 -6.44
C LEU A 244 2.87 -20.80 -6.30
N GLY A 245 1.81 -21.33 -6.93
CA GLY A 245 1.49 -22.76 -6.93
C GLY A 245 2.62 -23.65 -7.42
N LYS A 246 3.37 -23.20 -8.44
CA LYS A 246 4.56 -23.91 -8.94
C LYS A 246 5.71 -23.90 -7.92
N ASN A 247 5.92 -22.81 -7.19
CA ASN A 247 7.01 -22.66 -6.23
C ASN A 247 6.69 -23.21 -4.83
N LEU A 248 5.42 -23.46 -4.48
CA LEU A 248 5.03 -24.15 -3.25
C LEU A 248 5.57 -25.59 -3.16
N LYS A 249 5.87 -26.21 -4.30
CA LYS A 249 6.45 -27.56 -4.38
C LYS A 249 7.94 -27.60 -4.05
N ILE A 250 8.58 -26.43 -3.87
CA ILE A 250 9.98 -26.30 -3.48
C ILE A 250 9.98 -26.05 -1.97
N PRO A 251 10.58 -26.92 -1.14
CA PRO A 251 10.63 -26.69 0.30
C PRO A 251 11.24 -25.30 0.56
N ALA A 252 10.56 -24.50 1.38
CA ALA A 252 11.04 -23.18 1.74
C ALA A 252 12.47 -23.31 2.30
N PRO A 253 13.43 -22.47 1.86
CA PRO A 253 14.74 -22.51 2.45
C PRO A 253 14.60 -22.21 3.94
N VAL A 254 15.04 -23.15 4.77
CA VAL A 254 15.12 -22.99 6.23
C VAL A 254 16.21 -21.96 6.50
N ILE A 255 15.88 -20.67 6.41
CA ILE A 255 16.77 -19.60 6.84
C ILE A 255 16.51 -19.38 8.34
N HIS A 256 16.90 -20.35 9.16
CA HIS A 256 17.16 -20.14 10.59
C HIS A 256 18.61 -19.68 10.81
N GLY A 257 19.05 -18.69 10.04
CA GLY A 257 20.41 -18.13 10.09
C GLY A 257 20.47 -16.62 10.30
N GLY A 258 19.36 -15.98 10.69
CA GLY A 258 19.34 -14.58 11.15
C GLY A 258 19.24 -14.53 12.67
N PRO A 259 19.67 -13.44 13.34
CA PRO A 259 19.93 -13.36 14.79
C PRO A 259 18.70 -13.57 15.72
N ALA A 260 17.55 -13.95 15.16
CA ALA A 260 16.32 -14.29 15.87
C ALA A 260 16.13 -15.81 16.07
N SER A 261 17.14 -16.66 15.81
CA SER A 261 17.05 -18.12 16.07
C SER A 261 17.38 -18.53 17.51
N LYS A 262 17.57 -17.58 18.43
CA LYS A 262 17.57 -17.84 19.87
C LYS A 262 16.67 -16.82 20.57
N PRO A 263 15.55 -17.22 21.17
CA PRO A 263 14.93 -16.38 22.19
C PRO A 263 15.92 -16.27 23.37
N GLN A 264 16.64 -15.15 23.46
CA GLN A 264 17.40 -14.78 24.65
C GLN A 264 16.45 -14.18 25.69
N ILE A 265 15.46 -14.94 26.16
CA ILE A 265 14.65 -14.55 27.31
C ILE A 265 14.39 -15.83 28.13
N LEU A 266 14.83 -15.78 29.40
CA LEU A 266 14.78 -16.79 30.45
C LEU A 266 15.86 -17.89 30.42
N VAL A 267 17.09 -17.50 30.75
CA VAL A 267 17.94 -18.37 31.56
C VAL A 267 17.37 -18.30 32.98
N GLU A 268 16.70 -19.36 33.42
CA GLU A 268 16.44 -19.63 34.83
C GLU A 268 17.76 -19.47 35.60
N LYS A 269 17.80 -18.51 36.52
CA LYS A 269 18.78 -18.56 37.59
C LYS A 269 18.36 -19.65 38.57
N THR A 270 18.81 -20.86 38.32
CA THR A 270 19.03 -21.86 39.37
C THR A 270 20.50 -21.86 39.73
N VAL A 271 20.85 -21.12 40.80
CA VAL A 271 21.64 -21.55 41.97
C VAL A 271 21.28 -20.59 43.10
#